data_AF-A0A6I7QY15-F1
#
_entry.id   AF-A0A6I7QY15-F1
#
_cell.length_a   1.000
_cell.length_b   1.000
_cell.length_c   1.000
_cell.angle_alpha   90.00
_cell.angle_beta   90.00
_cell.angle_gamma   90.00
#
_symmetry.space_group_name_H-M   'P 1'
#
loop_
_entity.id
_entity.type
_entity.pdbx_description
1 polymer ?
#
loop_
_entity_poly.entity_id
_entity_poly.type
_entity_poly.pdbx_seq_one_letter_code
_entity_poly.pdbx_strand_id
1 'polypeptide(L)' 'MKKAGIILLIIGVIGLAYFGYEAMQESESFEFLGAEVAVTTANWTPVIISGVIALVGLIIFLARKGSR' A
#
# COMPACT_ATOMS: atom_id res chain seq x y z
N MET A 1 -18.87 11.88 -6.12
CA MET A 1 -18.15 12.11 -4.85
C MET A 1 -18.18 10.88 -3.93
N LYS A 2 -19.32 10.45 -3.35
CA LYS A 2 -19.37 9.27 -2.44
C LYS A 2 -18.87 7.97 -3.08
N LYS A 3 -19.40 7.64 -4.27
CA LYS A 3 -19.02 6.42 -4.99
C LYS A 3 -17.53 6.45 -5.38
N ALA A 4 -17.03 7.58 -5.87
CA ALA A 4 -15.63 7.74 -6.25
C ALA A 4 -14.66 7.55 -5.06
N GLY A 5 -14.93 8.17 -3.91
CA GLY A 5 -14.08 8.00 -2.72
C GLY A 5 -14.08 6.56 -2.20
N ILE A 6 -15.25 5.90 -2.19
CA ILE A 6 -15.37 4.49 -1.80
C ILE A 6 -14.64 3.57 -2.78
N ILE A 7 -14.78 3.82 -4.10
CA ILE A 7 -14.09 3.03 -5.13
C ILE A 7 -12.57 3.18 -4.98
N LEU A 8 -12.06 4.40 -4.81
CA LEU A 8 -10.64 4.65 -4.59
C LEU A 8 -10.13 3.98 -3.31
N LEU A 9 -10.89 4.06 -2.22
CA LEU A 9 -10.54 3.40 -0.96
C LEU A 9 -10.44 1.88 -1.15
N ILE A 10 -11.43 1.26 -1.79
CA ILE A 10 -11.44 -0.19 -2.04
C ILE A 10 -10.27 -0.60 -2.93
N ILE A 11 -10.02 0.12 -4.02
CA ILE A 11 -8.90 -0.18 -4.94
C ILE A 11 -7.56 -0.05 -4.20
N GLY A 12 -7.36 1.02 -3.43
CA GLY A 12 -6.13 1.23 -2.67
C GLY A 12 -5.90 0.15 -1.60
N VAL A 13 -6.96 -0.27 -0.90
CA VAL A 13 -6.88 -1.35 0.10
C VAL A 13 -6.55 -2.70 -0.54
N ILE A 14 -7.18 -3.02 -1.69
CA ILE A 14 -6.87 -4.25 -2.44
C ILE A 14 -5.42 -4.22 -2.93
N GLY A 15 -4.96 -3.09 -3.47
CA GLY A 15 -3.57 -2.91 -3.90
C GLY A 15 -2.57 -3.08 -2.75
N LEU A 16 -2.85 -2.50 -1.58
CA LEU A 16 -2.02 -2.68 -0.39
C LEU A 16 -1.95 -4.15 0.04
N ALA A 17 -3.09 -4.87 0.02
CA ALA A 17 -3.12 -6.27 0.40
C ALA A 17 -2.32 -7.14 -0.59
N TYR A 18 -2.49 -6.92 -1.89
CA TYR A 18 -1.84 -7.70 -2.94
C TYR A 18 -0.33 -7.41 -3.02
N PHE A 19 0.04 -6.15 -3.26
CA PHE A 19 1.45 -5.78 -3.40
C PHE A 19 2.21 -5.83 -2.08
N GLY A 20 1.53 -5.61 -0.95
CA GLY A 20 2.14 -5.79 0.37
C GLY A 20 2.50 -7.25 0.61
N TYR A 21 1.62 -8.18 0.25
CA TYR A 21 1.91 -9.60 0.32
C TYR A 21 3.04 -10.01 -0.63
N GLU A 22 3.02 -9.51 -1.87
CA GLU A 22 4.07 -9.76 -2.86
C GLU A 22 5.44 -9.24 -2.39
N ALA A 23 5.52 -8.01 -1.87
CA ALA A 23 6.75 -7.44 -1.35
C ALA A 23 7.30 -8.19 -0.12
N MET A 24 6.41 -8.73 0.72
CA MET A 24 6.81 -9.57 1.85
C MET A 24 7.37 -10.92 1.40
N GLN A 25 6.87 -11.49 0.30
CA GLN A 25 7.38 -12.75 -0.23
C GLN A 25 8.68 -12.59 -1.04
N GLU A 26 8.90 -11.45 -1.70
CA GLU A 26 10.14 -11.13 -2.43
C GLU A 26 11.32 -10.76 -1.52
N SER A 27 11.12 -10.74 -0.20
CA SER A 27 12.20 -10.49 0.76
C SER A 27 13.07 -11.73 0.91
N GLU A 28 13.90 -12.02 -0.09
CA GLU A 28 15.01 -12.98 0.02
C GLU A 28 16.08 -12.40 0.96
N SER A 29 16.40 -13.11 2.04
CA SER A 29 17.52 -12.75 2.92
C SER A 29 18.83 -13.27 2.32
N PHE A 30 19.79 -12.38 2.08
CA PHE A 30 21.14 -12.77 1.68
C PHE A 30 22.09 -12.67 2.87
N GLU A 31 22.80 -13.76 3.17
CA GLU A 31 23.84 -13.81 4.20
C GLU A 31 25.15 -13.32 3.59
N PHE A 32 25.64 -12.15 4.01
CA PHE A 32 26.92 -11.59 3.54
C PHE A 32 27.89 -11.50 4.71
N LEU A 33 29.00 -12.26 4.63
CA LEU A 33 30.04 -12.34 5.67
C LEU A 33 29.52 -12.78 7.06
N GLY A 34 28.48 -13.61 7.13
CA GLY A 34 27.89 -14.09 8.39
C GLY A 34 27.02 -13.03 9.10
N ALA A 35 26.76 -11.90 8.45
CA ALA A 35 25.70 -10.97 8.82
C ALA A 35 24.53 -11.13 7.84
N GLU A 36 23.32 -11.32 8.35
CA GLU A 36 22.11 -11.20 7.55
C GLU A 36 21.97 -9.73 7.12
N VAL A 37 22.37 -9.43 5.89
CA VAL A 37 22.11 -8.13 5.28
C VAL A 37 20.89 -8.33 4.40
N ALA A 38 19.72 -8.13 5.01
CA ALA A 38 18.45 -8.10 4.28
C ALA A 38 18.40 -6.82 3.41
N VAL A 39 19.03 -6.89 2.23
CA VAL A 39 18.74 -5.93 1.17
C VAL A 39 17.40 -6.36 0.60
N THR A 40 16.34 -5.60 0.91
CA THR A 40 15.02 -5.89 0.34
C THR A 40 15.12 -5.72 -1.18
N THR A 41 15.11 -6.84 -1.92
CA THR A 41 15.00 -6.83 -3.38
C THR A 41 13.59 -6.46 -3.83
N ALA A 42 12.64 -6.52 -2.89
CA ALA A 42 11.23 -6.24 -3.14
C ALA A 42 10.99 -4.82 -3.66
N ASN A 43 10.24 -4.71 -4.75
CA ASN A 43 9.83 -3.41 -5.26
C ASN A 43 8.66 -2.86 -4.43
N TRP A 44 8.96 -1.96 -3.50
CA TRP A 44 7.96 -1.34 -2.63
C TRP A 44 7.11 -0.25 -3.30
N THR A 45 7.48 0.19 -4.50
CA THR A 45 6.80 1.28 -5.22
C THR A 45 5.29 1.04 -5.37
N PRO A 46 4.81 -0.16 -5.78
CA PRO A 46 3.37 -0.44 -5.92
C PRO A 46 2.61 -0.39 -4.59
N VAL A 47 3.25 -0.80 -3.50
CA VAL A 47 2.69 -0.73 -2.12
C VAL A 47 2.46 0.74 -1.74
N ILE A 48 3.47 1.58 -1.94
CA ILE A 48 3.42 3.02 -1.62
C ILE A 48 2.31 3.70 -2.44
N ILE A 49 2.23 3.42 -3.75
CA ILE A 49 1.18 3.98 -4.62
C ILE A 49 -0.21 3.57 -4.12
N SER A 50 -0.39 2.30 -3.78
CA SER A 50 -1.66 1.79 -3.26
C SER A 50 -2.04 2.47 -1.93
N GLY A 51 -1.06 2.71 -1.06
CA GLY A 51 -1.23 3.47 0.17
C GLY A 51 -1.71 4.90 -0.06
N VAL A 52 -1.11 5.61 -1.02
CA VAL A 52 -1.53 6.96 -1.41
C VAL A 52 -2.96 6.96 -1.97
N ILE A 53 -3.30 6.01 -2.85
CA ILE A 53 -4.65 5.87 -3.42
C ILE A 53 -5.68 5.63 -2.31
N ALA A 54 -5.38 4.73 -1.36
CA ALA A 54 -6.24 4.48 -0.21
C ALA A 54 -6.43 5.73 0.65
N LEU A 55 -5.34 6.48 0.92
CA LEU A 55 -5.37 7.72 1.69
C LEU A 55 -6.24 8.79 1.02
N VAL A 56 -6.10 8.97 -0.29
CA VAL A 56 -6.92 9.92 -1.05
C VAL A 56 -8.38 9.52 -1.04
N GLY A 57 -8.69 8.23 -1.23
CA GLY A 57 -10.04 7.69 -1.10
C GLY A 57 -10.64 7.96 0.29
N LEU A 58 -9.85 7.76 1.34
CA LEU A 58 -10.23 8.02 2.73
C LEU A 58 -10.50 9.50 2.99
N ILE A 59 -9.61 10.40 2.54
CA ILE A 59 -9.77 11.85 2.71
C ILE A 59 -11.07 12.32 2.02
N ILE A 60 -11.33 11.88 0.78
CA ILE A 60 -12.55 12.23 0.06
C ILE A 60 -13.81 11.71 0.77
N PHE A 61 -13.73 10.49 1.34
CA PHE A 61 -14.81 9.90 2.12
C PHE A 61 -15.09 10.69 3.41
N LEU A 62 -14.04 11.07 4.15
CA LEU A 62 -14.14 11.78 5.43
C LEU A 62 -14.49 13.26 5.28
N ALA A 63 -13.92 13.97 4.31
CA ALA A 63 -14.16 15.40 4.07
C ALA A 63 -15.65 15.71 3.82
N ARG A 64 -16.41 14.74 3.30
CA ARG A 64 -17.86 14.89 3.06
C ARG A 64 -18.72 14.49 4.26
N LYS A 65 -18.18 13.76 5.25
CA LYS A 65 -18.86 13.43 6.51
C LYS A 65 -18.89 14.65 7.46
N GLY A 66 -17.87 15.50 7.42
CA GLY A 66 -17.81 16.75 8.22
C GLY A 66 -18.62 17.93 7.68
N SER A 67 -19.20 17.83 6.47
CA SER A 67 -20.00 18.89 5.83
C SER A 67 -21.52 18.69 6.03
N ARG A 68 -21.93 17.94 7.05
CA ARG A 68 -23.32 17.73 7.42
C ARG A 68 -23.62 18.33 8.77
#